data_AF-A0AAU3I797-F1
#
_entry.id   AF-A0AAU3I797-F1
#
_cell.length_a   1.000
_cell.length_b   1.000
_cell.length_c   1.000
_cell.angle_alpha   90.00
_cell.angle_beta   90.00
_cell.angle_gamma   90.00
#
_symmetry.space_group_name_H-M   'P 1'
#
loop_
_entity.id
_entity.type
_entity.pdbx_description
1 polymer ?
#
loop_
_entity_poly.entity_id
_entity_poly.type
_entity_poly.pdbx_seq_one_letter_code
_entity_poly.pdbx_strand_id
1 'polypeptide(L)'
;MTTPDRLDTWSIRIAERAAPGESGFAAQTARAYAAGGAPRRNLFSPPGQAPGGMGGGSVAVLPAVLDGLAYAAESLKSALGSPELNNLLSASGLLVGLRAQRRAEALTGRPGEDDGTASPDDGTASPDDGTPTGPPPAPSPGPPPPPSSPGPPPPPSSPGPSPSPRAVPGDDRDGGAGGDDEDLSAALPGARPGALPGTAAPSGGAAPGSAAPTADVVRAALRMSGRLRARGLAPAEADELTARLIARLVTEDDPEEVAAFLDALVGDEPPPPLRGPGTRCGKLRRLRSAASGLLLRAGRPRTTPHGPPPGPEGTNQG
;
A
#
# COMPACT_ATOMS: atom_id res chain seq x y z
N MET A 1 21.34 -3.06 12.45
CA MET A 1 20.51 -4.20 12.02
C MET A 1 20.88 -4.53 10.59
N THR A 2 21.23 -5.78 10.28
CA THR A 2 21.67 -6.13 8.91
C THR A 2 20.46 -6.22 7.97
N THR A 3 20.67 -6.09 6.66
CA THR A 3 19.61 -6.25 5.65
C THR A 3 18.80 -7.54 5.81
N PRO A 4 19.41 -8.74 6.02
CA PRO A 4 18.63 -9.96 6.24
C PRO A 4 17.81 -9.92 7.54
N ASP A 5 18.32 -9.33 8.63
CA ASP A 5 17.56 -9.22 9.88
C ASP A 5 16.29 -8.36 9.69
N ARG A 6 16.40 -7.28 8.91
CA ARG A 6 15.26 -6.41 8.58
C ARG A 6 14.22 -7.14 7.77
N LEU A 7 14.65 -7.85 6.74
CA LEU A 7 13.77 -8.61 5.86
C LEU A 7 13.04 -9.72 6.63
N ASP A 8 13.76 -10.45 7.50
CA ASP A 8 13.17 -11.47 8.37
C ASP A 8 12.11 -10.86 9.30
N THR A 9 12.45 -9.78 10.01
CA THR A 9 11.53 -9.09 10.94
C THR A 9 10.26 -8.60 10.24
N TRP A 10 10.42 -7.91 9.11
CA TRP A 10 9.30 -7.36 8.35
C TRP A 10 8.39 -8.41 7.76
N SER A 11 8.98 -9.49 7.22
CA SER A 11 8.20 -10.60 6.66
C SER A 11 7.33 -11.28 7.72
N ILE A 12 7.84 -11.46 8.94
CA ILE A 12 7.07 -12.03 10.05
C ILE A 12 5.90 -11.10 10.40
N ARG A 13 6.14 -9.79 10.56
CA ARG A 13 5.07 -8.81 10.85
C ARG A 13 3.99 -8.80 9.76
N ILE A 14 4.39 -8.87 8.49
CA ILE A 14 3.44 -8.92 7.36
C ILE A 14 2.63 -10.22 7.41
N ALA A 15 3.29 -11.36 7.64
CA ALA A 15 2.65 -12.66 7.71
C ALA A 15 1.67 -12.77 8.89
N GLU A 16 2.03 -12.33 10.10
CA GLU A 16 1.14 -12.29 11.27
C GLU A 16 -0.18 -11.55 11.00
N ARG A 17 -0.19 -10.62 10.05
CA ARG A 17 -1.35 -9.77 9.72
C ARG A 17 -2.13 -10.26 8.51
N ALA A 18 -1.43 -10.68 7.47
CA ALA A 18 -2.02 -11.07 6.18
C ALA A 18 -2.32 -12.57 6.10
N ALA A 19 -1.51 -13.39 6.77
CA ALA A 19 -1.56 -14.85 6.72
C ALA A 19 -1.02 -15.44 8.04
N PRO A 20 -1.76 -15.36 9.17
CA PRO A 20 -1.22 -15.71 10.49
C PRO A 20 -0.69 -17.14 10.59
N GLY A 21 -1.28 -18.07 9.84
CA GLY A 21 -0.81 -19.46 9.72
C GLY A 21 0.51 -19.64 8.98
N GLU A 22 1.03 -18.57 8.37
CA GLU A 22 2.25 -18.55 7.55
C GLU A 22 3.44 -17.86 8.24
N SER A 23 3.24 -17.32 9.45
CA SER A 23 4.26 -16.57 10.19
C SER A 23 5.54 -17.36 10.45
N GLY A 24 5.40 -18.66 10.76
CA GLY A 24 6.53 -19.56 11.06
C GLY A 24 7.51 -19.79 9.91
N PHE A 25 7.10 -19.53 8.66
CA PHE A 25 7.96 -19.65 7.49
C PHE A 25 8.22 -18.31 6.77
N ALA A 26 7.70 -17.21 7.31
CA ALA A 26 7.71 -15.92 6.63
C ALA A 26 9.12 -15.42 6.26
N ALA A 27 10.06 -15.53 7.21
CA ALA A 27 11.46 -15.17 6.98
C ALA A 27 12.11 -16.01 5.85
N GLN A 28 11.81 -17.31 5.80
CA GLN A 28 12.33 -18.17 4.73
C GLN A 28 11.71 -17.79 3.38
N THR A 29 10.40 -17.55 3.33
CA THR A 29 9.69 -17.14 2.12
C THR A 29 10.19 -15.80 1.60
N ALA A 30 10.39 -14.81 2.47
CA ALA A 30 10.89 -13.51 2.07
C ALA A 30 12.34 -13.59 1.56
N ARG A 31 13.21 -14.37 2.21
CA ARG A 31 14.58 -14.60 1.72
C ARG A 31 14.60 -15.30 0.36
N ALA A 32 13.78 -16.33 0.18
CA ALA A 32 13.63 -17.00 -1.11
C ALA A 32 13.07 -16.06 -2.20
N TYR A 33 12.19 -15.12 -1.81
CA TYR A 33 11.65 -14.12 -2.71
C TYR A 33 12.72 -13.09 -3.12
N ALA A 34 13.42 -12.50 -2.16
CA ALA A 34 14.46 -11.50 -2.40
C ALA A 34 15.69 -12.06 -3.13
N ALA A 35 16.02 -13.34 -2.92
CA ALA A 35 17.05 -14.03 -3.71
C ALA A 35 16.69 -14.15 -5.20
N GLY A 36 15.42 -13.93 -5.58
CA GLY A 36 14.96 -13.99 -6.97
C GLY A 36 15.10 -15.38 -7.60
N GLY A 37 15.26 -15.40 -8.92
CA GLY A 37 15.64 -16.60 -9.68
C GLY A 37 14.75 -17.84 -9.49
N ALA A 38 15.38 -19.01 -9.35
CA ALA A 38 14.70 -20.28 -9.13
C ALA A 38 14.01 -20.38 -7.76
N PRO A 39 14.63 -19.94 -6.63
CA PRO A 39 13.96 -19.91 -5.33
C PRO A 39 12.62 -19.17 -5.36
N ARG A 40 12.57 -17.95 -5.91
CA ARG A 40 11.33 -17.17 -6.05
C ARG A 40 10.29 -17.88 -6.93
N ARG A 41 10.71 -18.51 -8.04
CA ARG A 41 9.80 -19.27 -8.90
C ARG A 41 9.19 -20.47 -8.18
N ASN A 42 9.97 -21.18 -7.36
CA ASN A 42 9.52 -22.34 -6.61
C ASN A 42 8.43 -21.99 -5.58
N LEU A 43 8.40 -20.76 -5.06
CA LEU A 43 7.32 -20.28 -4.18
C LEU A 43 5.94 -20.24 -4.86
N PHE A 44 5.92 -20.11 -6.18
CA PHE A 44 4.68 -20.02 -6.97
C PHE A 44 4.40 -21.29 -7.76
N SER A 45 5.33 -22.24 -7.77
CA SER A 45 5.06 -23.56 -8.34
C SER A 45 3.94 -24.20 -7.52
N PRO A 46 2.85 -24.67 -8.15
CA PRO A 46 1.88 -25.49 -7.46
C PRO A 46 2.65 -26.60 -6.76
N PRO A 47 2.44 -26.86 -5.47
CA PRO A 47 3.01 -28.05 -4.85
C PRO A 47 2.58 -29.20 -5.74
N GLY A 48 3.56 -29.89 -6.34
CA GLY A 48 3.28 -30.99 -7.25
C GLY A 48 2.27 -31.87 -6.54
N GLN A 49 1.10 -32.08 -7.16
CA GLN A 49 0.05 -32.93 -6.60
C GLN A 49 0.66 -34.31 -6.42
N ALA A 50 1.24 -34.55 -5.25
CA ALA A 50 1.76 -35.83 -4.87
C ALA A 50 0.55 -36.77 -4.90
N PRO A 51 0.53 -37.77 -5.80
CA PRO A 51 -0.61 -38.66 -5.93
C PRO A 51 -0.88 -39.32 -4.57
N GLY A 52 -2.02 -39.00 -3.95
CA GLY A 52 -2.44 -39.56 -2.66
C GLY A 52 -2.40 -38.60 -1.46
N GLY A 53 -1.97 -37.34 -1.62
CA GLY A 53 -2.05 -36.36 -0.54
C GLY A 53 -3.47 -35.83 -0.33
N MET A 54 -4.16 -36.27 0.74
CA MET A 54 -5.36 -35.59 1.29
C MET A 54 -4.99 -34.27 1.99
N GLY A 55 -4.26 -33.41 1.29
CA GLY A 55 -3.89 -32.08 1.75
C GLY A 55 -4.52 -31.06 0.80
N GLY A 56 -5.63 -30.46 1.21
CA GLY A 56 -6.15 -29.26 0.57
C GLY A 56 -5.04 -28.20 0.62
N GLY A 57 -4.35 -28.01 -0.51
CA GLY A 57 -3.27 -27.04 -0.62
C GLY A 57 -3.86 -25.66 -0.43
N SER A 58 -3.80 -25.15 0.81
CA SER A 58 -4.06 -23.74 1.08
C SER A 58 -3.11 -22.96 0.19
N VAL A 59 -3.68 -22.14 -0.69
CA VAL A 59 -2.91 -21.24 -1.54
C VAL A 59 -2.10 -20.36 -0.60
N ALA A 60 -0.78 -20.48 -0.65
CA ALA A 60 0.09 -19.66 0.19
C ALA A 60 -0.16 -18.19 -0.15
N VAL A 61 -0.66 -17.44 0.83
CA VAL A 61 -1.05 -16.03 0.67
C VAL A 61 0.18 -15.14 0.74
N LEU A 62 1.15 -15.48 1.59
CA LEU A 62 2.34 -14.64 1.80
C LEU A 62 3.16 -14.42 0.53
N PRO A 63 3.50 -15.43 -0.30
CA PRO A 63 4.20 -15.19 -1.57
C PRO A 63 3.44 -14.23 -2.50
N ALA A 64 2.11 -14.30 -2.53
CA ALA A 64 1.29 -13.39 -3.35
C ALA A 64 1.32 -11.96 -2.81
N VAL A 65 1.30 -11.79 -1.47
CA VAL A 65 1.42 -10.49 -0.80
C VAL A 65 2.79 -9.86 -1.07
N LEU A 66 3.88 -10.62 -0.92
CA LEU A 66 5.22 -10.14 -1.24
C LEU A 66 5.34 -9.74 -2.71
N ASP A 67 4.68 -10.47 -3.63
CA ASP A 67 4.63 -10.10 -5.04
C ASP A 67 3.84 -8.82 -5.33
N GLY A 68 2.74 -8.61 -4.61
CA GLY A 68 1.99 -7.36 -4.66
C GLY A 68 2.80 -6.17 -4.14
N LEU A 69 3.51 -6.36 -3.02
CA LEU A 69 4.36 -5.34 -2.39
C LEU A 69 5.54 -4.96 -3.28
N ALA A 70 6.28 -5.94 -3.81
CA ALA A 70 7.39 -5.67 -4.73
C ALA A 70 6.92 -4.91 -5.97
N TYR A 71 5.74 -5.25 -6.50
CA TYR A 71 5.16 -4.55 -7.65
C TYR A 71 4.70 -3.11 -7.34
N ALA A 72 4.30 -2.84 -6.09
CA ALA A 72 3.88 -1.53 -5.62
C ALA A 72 5.02 -0.70 -5.00
N ALA A 73 6.21 -1.29 -4.84
CA ALA A 73 7.32 -0.73 -4.07
C ALA A 73 7.69 0.69 -4.50
N GLU A 74 7.84 0.95 -5.80
CA GLU A 74 8.23 2.28 -6.29
C GLU A 74 7.19 3.36 -6.00
N SER A 75 5.90 3.02 -6.12
CA SER A 75 4.82 3.95 -5.77
C SER A 75 4.73 4.18 -4.26
N LEU A 76 5.00 3.15 -3.45
CA LEU A 76 5.09 3.29 -2.00
C LEU A 76 6.29 4.14 -1.58
N LYS A 77 7.46 3.94 -2.17
CA LYS A 77 8.65 4.76 -1.90
C LYS A 77 8.45 6.23 -2.28
N SER A 78 7.88 6.50 -3.45
CA SER A 78 7.49 7.86 -3.87
C SER A 78 6.56 8.50 -2.84
N ALA A 79 5.55 7.74 -2.37
CA ALA A 79 4.63 8.21 -1.36
C ALA A 79 5.30 8.48 0.00
N LEU A 80 6.18 7.59 0.47
CA LEU A 80 6.91 7.76 1.74
C LEU A 80 7.91 8.92 1.69
N GLY A 81 8.47 9.22 0.52
CA GLY A 81 9.32 10.39 0.31
C GLY A 81 8.55 11.71 0.19
N SER A 82 7.22 11.67 0.04
CA SER A 82 6.41 12.89 -0.11
C SER A 82 6.25 13.62 1.24
N PRO A 83 6.58 14.92 1.30
CA PRO A 83 6.42 15.71 2.51
C PRO A 83 4.95 15.83 2.94
N GLU A 84 4.01 15.80 1.98
CA GLU A 84 2.57 15.83 2.26
C GLU A 84 2.11 14.61 3.05
N LEU A 85 2.59 13.41 2.68
CA LEU A 85 2.26 12.19 3.41
C LEU A 85 2.84 12.24 4.83
N ASN A 86 4.10 12.66 4.99
CA ASN A 86 4.74 12.78 6.30
C ASN A 86 4.01 13.77 7.23
N ASN A 87 3.51 14.88 6.67
CA ASN A 87 2.68 15.83 7.41
C ASN A 87 1.34 15.21 7.82
N LEU A 88 0.67 14.49 6.92
CA LEU A 88 -0.58 13.79 7.20
C LEU A 88 -0.40 12.71 8.28
N LEU A 89 0.71 11.99 8.24
CA LEU A 89 1.05 10.97 9.24
C LEU A 89 1.35 11.58 10.60
N SER A 90 2.11 12.67 10.62
CA SER A 90 2.35 13.43 11.85
C SER A 90 1.03 13.92 12.46
N ALA A 91 0.14 14.49 11.65
CA ALA A 91 -1.17 14.97 12.10
C ALA A 91 -2.08 13.85 12.61
N SER A 92 -2.13 12.71 11.91
CA SER A 92 -2.93 11.56 12.32
C SER A 92 -2.37 10.89 13.58
N GLY A 93 -1.05 10.74 13.68
CA GLY A 93 -0.36 10.25 14.87
C GLY A 93 -0.63 11.12 16.10
N LEU A 94 -0.58 12.44 15.94
CA LEU A 94 -0.95 13.39 17.00
C LEU A 94 -2.41 13.23 17.42
N LEU A 95 -3.33 13.07 16.47
CA LEU A 95 -4.76 12.85 16.77
C LEU A 95 -5.02 11.53 17.50
N VAL A 96 -4.33 10.45 17.11
CA VAL A 96 -4.40 9.15 17.79
C VAL A 96 -3.80 9.26 19.20
N GLY A 97 -2.67 9.94 19.35
CA GLY A 97 -2.02 10.22 20.63
C GLY A 97 -2.93 10.99 21.59
N LEU A 98 -3.54 12.08 21.13
CA LEU A 98 -4.52 12.85 21.90
C LEU A 98 -5.72 11.99 22.32
N ARG A 99 -6.18 11.08 21.46
CA ARG A 99 -7.29 10.17 21.79
C ARG A 99 -6.90 9.13 22.83
N ALA A 100 -5.68 8.57 22.73
CA ALA A 100 -5.14 7.65 23.71
C ALA A 100 -4.95 8.32 25.07
N GLN A 101 -4.42 9.56 25.08
CA GLN A 101 -4.27 10.37 26.29
C GLN A 101 -5.61 10.63 26.98
N ARG A 102 -6.65 11.06 26.24
CA ARG A 102 -8.00 11.24 26.80
C ARG A 102 -8.60 9.96 27.39
N ARG A 103 -8.31 8.79 26.80
CA ARG A 103 -8.73 7.50 27.36
C ARG A 103 -7.98 7.16 28.63
N ALA A 104 -6.68 7.42 28.68
CA ALA A 104 -5.87 7.22 29.88
C ALA A 104 -6.33 8.14 31.03
N GLU A 105 -6.59 9.42 30.74
CA GLU A 105 -7.14 10.39 31.70
C GLU A 105 -8.55 10.01 32.19
N ALA A 106 -9.39 9.38 31.35
CA ALA A 106 -10.68 8.86 31.80
C ALA A 106 -10.55 7.62 32.72
N LEU A 107 -9.47 6.85 32.59
CA LEU A 107 -9.19 5.69 33.44
C LEU A 107 -8.48 6.08 34.75
N THR A 108 -7.64 7.12 34.73
CA THR A 108 -6.95 7.66 35.91
C THR A 108 -7.70 8.79 36.59
N GLY A 109 -8.72 9.33 35.93
CA GLY A 109 -9.73 10.24 36.43
C GLY A 109 -10.53 9.56 37.53
N ARG A 110 -9.89 9.49 38.69
CA ARG A 110 -10.38 9.31 40.06
C ARG A 110 -11.90 9.08 40.08
N PRO A 111 -12.37 7.84 40.31
CA PRO A 111 -13.71 7.71 40.85
C PRO A 111 -13.74 8.65 42.05
N GLY A 112 -14.73 9.54 42.12
CA GLY A 112 -15.01 10.23 43.37
C GLY A 112 -14.91 9.18 44.48
N GLU A 113 -14.30 9.45 45.63
CA GLU A 113 -14.73 10.56 46.46
C GLU A 113 -16.23 10.86 46.25
N ASP A 114 -17.03 9.78 46.14
CA ASP A 114 -18.26 9.57 46.91
C ASP A 114 -17.85 9.65 48.39
N ASP A 115 -17.47 10.85 48.79
CA ASP A 115 -17.52 11.24 50.18
C ASP A 115 -18.98 11.66 50.40
N GLY A 116 -19.73 10.77 51.05
CA GLY A 116 -20.83 11.20 51.88
C GLY A 116 -22.23 11.10 51.27
N THR A 117 -22.88 9.98 51.59
CA THR A 117 -24.18 9.99 52.30
C THR A 117 -25.30 10.88 51.73
N ALA A 118 -26.15 10.30 50.90
CA ALA A 118 -27.57 10.63 50.93
C ALA A 118 -28.38 9.34 51.00
N SER A 119 -28.90 9.08 52.20
CA SER A 119 -29.96 8.13 52.50
C SER A 119 -31.11 8.21 51.49
N PRO A 120 -31.79 7.09 51.20
CA PRO A 120 -33.12 7.15 50.62
C PRO A 120 -34.08 7.58 51.73
N ASP A 121 -34.34 8.88 51.85
CA ASP A 121 -35.49 9.37 52.61
C ASP A 121 -36.63 9.75 51.67
N ASP A 122 -37.79 9.28 52.08
CA ASP A 122 -39.04 9.23 51.37
C ASP A 122 -39.64 10.64 51.23
N GLY A 123 -40.49 10.82 50.22
CA GLY A 123 -40.91 12.14 49.80
C GLY A 123 -41.64 12.94 50.88
N THR A 124 -41.35 14.23 50.98
CA THR A 124 -42.40 15.26 51.14
C THR A 124 -41.86 16.63 50.74
N ALA A 125 -42.74 17.40 50.11
CA ALA A 125 -42.49 18.66 49.43
C ALA A 125 -41.86 19.76 50.31
N SER A 126 -40.94 20.54 49.74
CA SER A 126 -40.86 21.98 49.98
C SER A 126 -40.17 22.68 48.80
N PRO A 127 -40.74 23.76 48.26
CA PRO A 127 -40.05 24.69 47.40
C PRO A 127 -39.33 25.69 48.32
N ASP A 128 -37.99 25.71 48.30
CA ASP A 128 -37.29 26.84 48.91
C ASP A 128 -36.10 27.28 48.09
N ASP A 129 -36.05 28.60 48.03
CA ASP A 129 -35.29 29.49 47.19
C ASP A 129 -33.91 29.67 47.83
N GLY A 130 -32.85 29.35 47.09
CA GLY A 130 -31.52 29.32 47.70
C GLY A 130 -30.41 29.21 46.70
N THR A 131 -30.38 30.13 45.73
CA THR A 131 -29.25 30.30 44.81
C THR A 131 -28.03 30.78 45.61
N PRO A 132 -26.95 29.99 45.78
CA PRO A 132 -25.70 30.53 46.30
C PRO A 132 -24.96 31.18 45.12
N THR A 133 -25.10 32.50 44.99
CA THR A 133 -24.20 33.33 44.18
C THR A 133 -22.82 33.36 44.85
N GLY A 134 -22.05 32.28 44.69
CA GLY A 134 -20.63 32.29 44.98
C GLY A 134 -19.89 33.14 43.94
N PRO A 135 -18.93 33.99 44.33
CA PRO A 135 -18.13 34.74 43.38
C PRO A 135 -17.37 33.77 42.47
N PRO A 136 -17.27 34.05 41.15
CA PRO A 136 -16.57 33.18 40.23
C PRO A 136 -15.10 33.01 40.68
N PRO A 137 -14.55 31.79 40.62
CA PRO A 137 -13.14 31.56 40.96
C PRO A 137 -12.25 32.43 40.06
N ALA A 138 -11.25 33.07 40.67
CA ALA A 138 -10.31 33.91 39.97
C ALA A 138 -9.65 33.14 38.82
N PRO A 139 -9.49 33.73 37.63
CA PRO A 139 -8.84 33.07 36.51
C PRO A 139 -7.42 32.70 36.90
N SER A 140 -7.08 31.41 36.76
CA SER A 140 -5.72 30.93 36.98
C SER A 140 -4.76 31.73 36.11
N PRO A 141 -3.61 32.18 36.67
CA PRO A 141 -2.60 32.91 35.91
C PRO A 141 -2.19 32.08 34.70
N GLY A 142 -2.28 32.68 33.51
CA GLY A 142 -1.90 32.03 32.26
C GLY A 142 -0.46 31.54 32.31
N PRO A 143 -0.13 30.44 31.62
CA PRO A 143 1.23 29.93 31.58
C PRO A 143 2.19 31.02 31.05
N PRO A 144 3.43 31.10 31.57
CA PRO A 144 4.41 32.06 31.10
C PRO A 144 4.67 31.86 29.60
N PRO A 145 4.95 32.94 28.85
CA PRO A 145 5.26 32.82 27.44
C PRO A 145 6.49 31.92 27.25
N PRO A 146 6.50 31.05 26.21
CA PRO A 146 7.65 30.22 25.93
C PRO A 146 8.89 31.09 25.65
N PRO A 147 10.10 30.64 26.03
CA PRO A 147 11.32 31.35 25.68
C PRO A 147 11.44 31.47 24.17
N SER A 148 11.78 32.66 23.68
CA SER A 148 12.02 32.93 22.26
C SER A 148 13.02 31.92 21.72
N SER A 149 12.62 31.15 20.70
CA SER A 149 13.51 30.18 20.07
C SER A 149 14.74 30.90 19.50
N PRO A 150 15.95 30.34 19.67
CA PRO A 150 17.15 30.88 19.05
C PRO A 150 16.95 30.95 17.53
N GLY A 151 17.33 32.08 16.93
CA GLY A 151 17.21 32.30 15.50
C GLY A 151 17.92 31.22 14.69
N PRO A 152 17.46 30.93 13.46
CA PRO A 152 18.05 29.89 12.63
C PRO A 152 19.54 30.18 12.38
N PRO A 153 20.40 29.15 12.35
CA PRO A 153 21.81 29.32 12.02
C PRO A 153 21.95 29.91 10.60
N PRO A 154 23.00 30.73 10.36
CA PRO A 154 23.26 31.26 9.02
C PRO A 154 23.45 30.11 8.02
N PRO A 155 22.99 30.27 6.77
CA PRO A 155 23.14 29.24 5.75
C PRO A 155 24.63 28.94 5.50
N PRO A 156 25.00 27.69 5.20
CA PRO A 156 26.36 27.35 4.84
C PRO A 156 26.77 28.10 3.58
N SER A 157 27.93 28.75 3.63
CA SER A 157 28.55 29.41 2.48
C SER A 157 28.65 28.42 1.31
N SER A 158 28.17 28.83 0.14
CA SER A 158 28.14 27.99 -1.05
C SER A 158 29.54 27.44 -1.38
N PRO A 159 29.68 26.14 -1.69
CA PRO A 159 30.95 25.57 -2.12
C PRO A 159 31.37 26.23 -3.44
N GLY A 160 32.63 26.67 -3.49
CA GLY A 160 33.23 27.27 -4.68
C GLY A 160 33.20 26.31 -5.89
N PRO A 161 33.33 26.85 -7.11
CA PRO A 161 33.20 26.07 -8.34
C PRO A 161 34.18 24.90 -8.38
N SER A 162 33.65 23.68 -8.58
CA SER A 162 34.47 22.49 -8.79
C SER A 162 35.36 22.64 -10.03
N PRO A 163 36.64 22.22 -9.96
CA PRO A 163 37.53 22.23 -11.12
C PRO A 163 37.01 21.27 -12.19
N SER A 164 36.99 21.72 -13.43
CA SER A 164 36.52 20.96 -14.58
C SER A 164 37.28 19.64 -14.75
N PRO A 165 36.61 18.54 -15.13
CA PRO A 165 37.27 17.27 -15.37
C PRO A 165 38.20 17.36 -16.59
N ARG A 166 39.42 16.88 -16.38
CA ARG A 166 40.47 16.76 -17.41
C ARG A 166 40.05 15.73 -18.45
N ALA A 167 39.98 16.14 -19.72
CA ALA A 167 39.69 15.27 -20.86
C ALA A 167 40.67 14.10 -20.93
N VAL A 168 40.15 12.88 -20.99
CA VAL A 168 40.89 11.64 -21.23
C VAL A 168 40.89 11.41 -22.76
N PRO A 169 42.06 11.22 -23.39
CA PRO A 169 42.14 10.95 -24.83
C PRO A 169 41.63 9.54 -25.15
N GLY A 170 40.92 9.45 -26.28
CA GLY A 170 40.16 8.29 -26.74
C GLY A 170 41.00 7.08 -27.14
N ASP A 171 40.38 5.91 -26.97
CA ASP A 171 40.83 4.61 -27.50
C ASP A 171 40.06 4.38 -28.81
N ASP A 172 40.78 4.50 -29.92
CA ASP A 172 40.31 4.18 -31.27
C ASP A 172 40.07 2.67 -31.39
N ARG A 173 38.80 2.27 -31.53
CA ARG A 173 38.47 0.97 -32.14
C ARG A 173 37.46 1.14 -33.26
N ASP A 174 38.03 1.10 -34.45
CA ASP A 174 37.42 0.77 -35.74
C ASP A 174 36.52 -0.46 -35.69
N GLY A 175 35.43 -0.42 -36.45
CA GLY A 175 34.58 -1.58 -36.72
C GLY A 175 33.26 -1.22 -37.37
N GLY A 176 33.31 -0.63 -38.57
CA GLY A 176 32.15 -0.23 -39.34
C GLY A 176 31.40 -1.37 -40.05
N ALA A 177 30.15 -1.06 -40.38
CA ALA A 177 29.28 -1.53 -41.47
C ALA A 177 27.83 -1.35 -40.96
N GLY A 178 26.97 -0.47 -41.45
CA GLY A 178 26.71 -0.02 -42.82
C GLY A 178 25.17 -0.05 -42.97
N GLY A 179 24.58 0.94 -43.64
CA GLY A 179 23.13 1.01 -43.88
C GLY A 179 22.49 2.34 -43.47
N ASP A 180 22.93 3.42 -44.14
CA ASP A 180 22.18 4.16 -45.16
C ASP A 180 20.68 4.48 -44.93
N ASP A 181 20.37 5.74 -45.25
CA ASP A 181 19.09 6.31 -45.66
C ASP A 181 18.05 6.63 -44.57
N GLU A 182 17.41 7.80 -44.47
CA GLU A 182 17.43 9.10 -45.16
C GLU A 182 16.72 10.07 -44.19
N ASP A 183 17.32 11.21 -43.88
CA ASP A 183 16.91 12.51 -44.43
C ASP A 183 15.47 12.92 -44.09
N LEU A 184 15.30 13.82 -43.12
CA LEU A 184 14.30 14.90 -43.15
C LEU A 184 14.71 16.01 -42.18
N SER A 185 15.52 16.90 -42.74
CA SER A 185 15.74 18.28 -42.29
C SER A 185 14.43 19.05 -42.12
N ALA A 186 14.29 19.76 -41.00
CA ALA A 186 13.61 21.06 -40.96
C ALA A 186 14.04 21.85 -39.72
N ALA A 187 14.96 22.79 -39.95
CA ALA A 187 15.34 23.85 -39.03
C ALA A 187 14.18 24.84 -38.81
N LEU A 188 14.13 25.45 -37.62
CA LEU A 188 13.80 26.87 -37.47
C LEU A 188 14.43 27.43 -36.17
N PRO A 189 15.14 28.59 -36.23
CA PRO A 189 15.67 29.30 -35.08
C PRO A 189 14.71 30.41 -34.62
N GLY A 190 14.70 30.73 -33.33
CA GLY A 190 13.84 31.81 -32.81
C GLY A 190 14.16 32.20 -31.37
N ALA A 191 15.18 33.03 -31.20
CA ALA A 191 15.50 33.73 -29.96
C ALA A 191 14.36 34.66 -29.51
N ARG A 192 14.12 34.74 -28.19
CA ARG A 192 13.61 35.95 -27.54
C ARG A 192 14.22 36.15 -26.15
N PRO A 193 14.92 37.28 -25.90
CA PRO A 193 15.24 37.78 -24.58
C PRO A 193 14.12 38.71 -24.08
N GLY A 194 13.84 38.71 -22.78
CA GLY A 194 12.86 39.62 -22.20
C GLY A 194 12.50 39.30 -20.75
N ALA A 195 13.46 39.47 -19.85
CA ALA A 195 13.21 39.54 -18.43
C ALA A 195 12.45 40.83 -18.08
N LEU A 196 11.34 40.70 -17.35
CA LEU A 196 10.74 41.78 -16.57
C LEU A 196 10.81 41.42 -15.09
N PRO A 197 11.24 42.33 -14.20
CA PRO A 197 11.17 42.13 -12.76
C PRO A 197 9.72 42.36 -12.30
N GLY A 198 8.97 41.25 -12.20
CA GLY A 198 7.62 41.22 -11.65
C GLY A 198 7.66 41.10 -10.13
N THR A 199 7.18 42.14 -9.47
CA THR A 199 6.90 42.29 -8.03
C THR A 199 6.40 40.99 -7.39
N ALA A 200 7.15 40.47 -6.41
CA ALA A 200 6.76 39.34 -5.58
C ALA A 200 5.54 39.73 -4.74
N ALA A 201 4.35 39.34 -5.19
CA ALA A 201 3.16 39.34 -4.34
C ALA A 201 3.35 38.29 -3.23
N PRO A 202 2.97 38.58 -1.98
CA PRO A 202 3.02 37.60 -0.92
C PRO A 202 2.09 36.45 -1.28
N SER A 203 2.67 35.26 -1.49
CA SER A 203 1.94 34.00 -1.63
C SER A 203 0.98 33.87 -0.46
N GLY A 204 -0.29 34.20 -0.72
CA GLY A 204 -1.38 34.04 0.24
C GLY A 204 -1.41 32.59 0.67
N GLY A 205 -1.42 32.38 1.99
CA GLY A 205 -1.47 31.07 2.62
C GLY A 205 -2.56 30.23 1.98
N ALA A 206 -2.13 29.23 1.21
CA ALA A 206 -3.01 28.16 0.79
C ALA A 206 -3.58 27.56 2.08
N ALA A 207 -4.88 27.73 2.26
CA ALA A 207 -5.62 27.06 3.33
C ALA A 207 -5.19 25.58 3.34
N PRO A 208 -5.06 24.94 4.51
CA PRO A 208 -4.73 23.51 4.61
C PRO A 208 -5.87 22.71 3.96
N GLY A 209 -5.76 22.58 2.65
CA GLY A 209 -6.71 21.94 1.78
C GLY A 209 -6.67 20.47 2.08
N SER A 210 -7.87 19.89 2.14
CA SER A 210 -8.15 18.45 2.18
C SER A 210 -6.99 17.66 1.56
N ALA A 211 -6.19 17.04 2.42
CA ALA A 211 -5.09 16.19 2.03
C ALA A 211 -5.69 14.96 1.35
N ALA A 212 -6.01 15.11 0.06
CA ALA A 212 -6.37 13.99 -0.77
C ALA A 212 -5.24 12.95 -0.59
N PRO A 213 -5.58 11.66 -0.40
CA PRO A 213 -4.57 10.63 -0.31
C PRO A 213 -3.62 10.80 -1.50
N THR A 214 -2.33 10.90 -1.22
CA THR A 214 -1.31 11.14 -2.24
C THR A 214 -1.55 10.14 -3.36
N ALA A 215 -1.74 10.62 -4.59
CA ALA A 215 -2.20 9.81 -5.71
C ALA A 215 -1.36 8.53 -5.91
N ASP A 216 -0.10 8.56 -5.44
CA ASP A 216 0.83 7.43 -5.42
C ASP A 216 0.42 6.31 -4.46
N VAL A 217 -0.13 6.60 -3.28
CA VAL A 217 -0.67 5.59 -2.33
C VAL A 217 -1.85 4.86 -2.96
N VAL A 218 -2.76 5.61 -3.59
CA VAL A 218 -3.91 5.03 -4.29
C VAL A 218 -3.44 4.16 -5.46
N ARG A 219 -2.45 4.63 -6.22
CA ARG A 219 -1.84 3.88 -7.32
C ARG A 219 -1.16 2.60 -6.83
N ALA A 220 -0.43 2.67 -5.72
CA ALA A 220 0.18 1.51 -5.06
C ALA A 220 -0.89 0.47 -4.65
N ALA A 221 -1.97 0.92 -4.01
CA ALA A 221 -3.08 0.07 -3.60
C ALA A 221 -3.73 -0.65 -4.80
N LEU A 222 -4.05 0.09 -5.86
CA LEU A 222 -4.66 -0.50 -7.05
C LEU A 222 -3.74 -1.52 -7.73
N ARG A 223 -2.43 -1.24 -7.79
CA ARG A 223 -1.43 -2.16 -8.35
C ARG A 223 -1.30 -3.44 -7.51
N MET A 224 -1.21 -3.30 -6.19
CA MET A 224 -1.10 -4.43 -5.27
C MET A 224 -2.36 -5.31 -5.31
N SER A 225 -3.56 -4.72 -5.22
CA SER A 225 -4.82 -5.45 -5.33
C SER A 225 -4.98 -6.15 -6.68
N GLY A 226 -4.67 -5.46 -7.78
CA GLY A 226 -4.67 -6.07 -9.12
C GLY A 226 -3.76 -7.29 -9.21
N ARG A 227 -2.60 -7.25 -8.53
CA ARG A 227 -1.66 -8.37 -8.49
C ARG A 227 -2.16 -9.53 -7.64
N LEU A 228 -2.72 -9.27 -6.46
CA LEU A 228 -3.32 -10.29 -5.59
C LEU A 228 -4.47 -11.02 -6.30
N ARG A 229 -5.35 -10.28 -6.99
CA ARG A 229 -6.42 -10.87 -7.80
C ARG A 229 -5.89 -11.74 -8.93
N ALA A 230 -4.81 -11.33 -9.60
CA ALA A 230 -4.15 -12.15 -10.63
C ALA A 230 -3.55 -13.45 -10.07
N ARG A 231 -3.37 -13.54 -8.74
CA ARG A 231 -2.93 -14.76 -8.03
C ARG A 231 -4.10 -15.60 -7.48
N GLY A 232 -5.35 -15.20 -7.74
CA GLY A 232 -6.53 -15.96 -7.38
C GLY A 232 -7.20 -15.56 -6.07
N LEU A 233 -6.74 -14.48 -5.39
CA LEU A 233 -7.48 -13.93 -4.26
C LEU A 233 -8.82 -13.35 -4.72
N ALA A 234 -9.86 -13.51 -3.89
CA ALA A 234 -11.15 -12.91 -4.15
C ALA A 234 -11.01 -11.37 -4.19
N PRO A 235 -11.74 -10.64 -5.06
CA PRO A 235 -11.57 -9.20 -5.21
C PRO A 235 -11.72 -8.40 -3.91
N ALA A 236 -12.75 -8.71 -3.11
CA ALA A 236 -13.01 -8.03 -1.83
C ALA A 236 -11.89 -8.31 -0.80
N GLU A 237 -11.43 -9.55 -0.73
CA GLU A 237 -10.34 -9.95 0.16
C GLU A 237 -9.01 -9.30 -0.24
N ALA A 238 -8.71 -9.22 -1.54
CA ALA A 238 -7.53 -8.55 -2.06
C ALA A 238 -7.53 -7.04 -1.72
N ASP A 239 -8.68 -6.37 -1.86
CA ASP A 239 -8.81 -4.95 -1.55
C ASP A 239 -8.66 -4.68 -0.05
N GLU A 240 -9.32 -5.49 0.79
CA GLU A 240 -9.25 -5.37 2.25
C GLU A 240 -7.82 -5.62 2.75
N LEU A 241 -7.18 -6.69 2.28
CA LEU A 241 -5.81 -7.04 2.65
C LEU A 241 -4.84 -5.92 2.24
N THR A 242 -4.99 -5.39 1.02
CA THR A 242 -4.16 -4.29 0.51
C THR A 242 -4.33 -3.03 1.36
N ALA A 243 -5.57 -2.61 1.62
CA ALA A 243 -5.85 -1.42 2.43
C ALA A 243 -5.28 -1.56 3.84
N ARG A 244 -5.45 -2.73 4.46
CA ARG A 244 -4.94 -3.02 5.80
C ARG A 244 -3.40 -2.98 5.86
N LEU A 245 -2.73 -3.54 4.86
CA LEU A 245 -1.26 -3.52 4.79
C LEU A 245 -0.71 -2.12 4.54
N ILE A 246 -1.26 -1.39 3.57
CA ILE A 246 -0.81 -0.04 3.25
C ILE A 246 -1.03 0.91 4.43
N ALA A 247 -2.21 0.89 5.04
CA ALA A 247 -2.49 1.71 6.21
C ALA A 247 -1.42 1.50 7.29
N ARG A 248 -1.04 0.23 7.53
CA ARG A 248 -0.12 -0.10 8.61
C ARG A 248 1.34 0.22 8.30
N LEU A 249 1.80 -0.10 7.09
CA LEU A 249 3.13 0.30 6.60
C LEU A 249 3.33 1.81 6.70
N VAL A 250 2.26 2.56 6.49
CA VAL A 250 2.27 4.01 6.47
C VAL A 250 2.17 4.58 7.90
N THR A 251 1.36 4.00 8.80
CA THR A 251 1.10 4.59 10.13
C THR A 251 1.95 4.08 11.29
N GLU A 252 2.41 2.83 11.26
CA GLU A 252 2.97 2.16 12.46
C GLU A 252 4.49 2.06 12.45
N ASP A 253 5.11 2.21 11.29
CA ASP A 253 6.50 1.84 11.10
C ASP A 253 7.33 3.02 10.56
N ASP A 254 8.64 2.99 10.79
CA ASP A 254 9.57 4.02 10.31
C ASP A 254 9.61 4.00 8.76
N PRO A 255 9.31 5.14 8.08
CA PRO A 255 9.33 5.20 6.63
C PRO A 255 10.68 4.81 6.02
N GLU A 256 11.81 5.07 6.71
CA GLU A 256 13.13 4.67 6.23
C GLU A 256 13.32 3.15 6.32
N GLU A 257 12.82 2.51 7.38
CA GLU A 257 12.87 1.04 7.51
C GLU A 257 11.96 0.36 6.49
N VAL A 258 10.78 0.92 6.24
CA VAL A 258 9.86 0.43 5.20
C VAL A 258 10.51 0.55 3.83
N ALA A 259 11.13 1.69 3.51
CA ALA A 259 11.82 1.88 2.23
C ALA A 259 12.98 0.87 2.07
N ALA A 260 13.80 0.68 3.10
CA ALA A 260 14.88 -0.30 3.08
C ALA A 260 14.38 -1.75 2.92
N PHE A 261 13.24 -2.10 3.54
CA PHE A 261 12.58 -3.38 3.34
C PHE A 261 12.10 -3.55 1.89
N LEU A 262 11.45 -2.51 1.33
CA LEU A 262 10.97 -2.54 -0.05
C LEU A 262 12.13 -2.67 -1.06
N ASP A 263 13.25 -1.98 -0.83
CA ASP A 263 14.45 -2.11 -1.65
C ASP A 263 15.05 -3.52 -1.56
N ALA A 264 15.11 -4.11 -0.35
CA ALA A 264 15.55 -5.48 -0.16
C ALA A 264 14.60 -6.51 -0.81
N LEU A 265 13.29 -6.22 -0.84
CA LEU A 265 12.27 -7.07 -1.43
C LEU A 265 12.29 -7.05 -2.97
N VAL A 266 12.51 -5.87 -3.55
CA VAL A 266 12.68 -5.71 -5.00
C VAL A 266 13.96 -6.41 -5.44
N GLY A 267 15.04 -6.28 -4.67
CA GLY A 267 16.30 -7.02 -4.86
C GLY A 267 16.88 -6.91 -6.27
N ASP A 268 17.90 -7.72 -6.59
CA ASP A 268 18.36 -7.92 -7.97
C ASP A 268 17.24 -8.59 -8.76
N GLU A 269 16.26 -7.80 -9.21
CA GLU A 269 15.15 -8.27 -10.03
C GLU A 269 15.78 -8.97 -11.24
N PRO A 270 15.68 -10.32 -11.34
CA PRO A 270 16.21 -11.00 -12.50
C PRO A 270 15.46 -10.45 -13.71
N PRO A 271 16.16 -10.15 -14.82
CA PRO A 271 15.59 -9.46 -15.96
C PRO A 271 14.26 -10.10 -16.34
N PRO A 272 13.25 -9.29 -16.69
CA PRO A 272 11.90 -9.76 -16.95
C PRO A 272 12.01 -11.00 -17.83
N PRO A 273 11.34 -12.12 -17.46
CA PRO A 273 11.49 -13.36 -18.19
C PRO A 273 11.29 -13.01 -19.66
N LEU A 274 12.34 -13.20 -20.47
CA LEU A 274 12.32 -12.90 -21.89
C LEU A 274 11.00 -13.45 -22.38
N ARG A 275 10.06 -12.54 -22.71
CA ARG A 275 8.75 -12.93 -23.20
C ARG A 275 9.06 -13.71 -24.46
N GLY A 276 9.09 -15.03 -24.34
CA GLY A 276 9.34 -15.90 -25.46
C GLY A 276 8.40 -15.44 -26.57
N PRO A 277 8.92 -15.09 -27.75
CA PRO A 277 8.09 -14.58 -28.82
C PRO A 277 7.06 -15.64 -29.17
N GLY A 278 5.83 -15.47 -28.68
CA GLY A 278 4.67 -16.20 -29.16
C GLY A 278 4.52 -17.65 -28.70
N THR A 279 4.12 -17.86 -27.44
CA THR A 279 2.95 -18.72 -27.21
C THR A 279 1.69 -17.86 -27.19
N ARG A 280 1.44 -17.20 -28.33
CA ARG A 280 0.11 -16.67 -28.63
C ARG A 280 -0.86 -17.82 -28.47
N CYS A 281 -1.84 -17.64 -27.59
CA CYS A 281 -3.23 -18.07 -27.67
C CYS A 281 -3.68 -18.71 -29.03
N GLY A 282 -3.11 -19.85 -29.41
CA GLY A 282 -3.52 -20.61 -30.60
C GLY A 282 -4.85 -21.31 -30.42
N LYS A 283 -5.39 -21.33 -29.20
CA LYS A 283 -6.68 -21.98 -28.88
C LYS A 283 -7.90 -21.05 -28.95
N LEU A 284 -7.73 -19.72 -28.86
CA LEU A 284 -8.88 -18.79 -28.95
C LEU A 284 -9.26 -18.42 -30.39
N ARG A 285 -8.39 -18.61 -31.38
CA ARG A 285 -8.76 -18.40 -32.80
C ARG A 285 -9.56 -19.55 -33.42
N ARG A 286 -9.54 -20.75 -32.83
CA ARG A 286 -10.39 -21.89 -33.28
C ARG A 286 -11.80 -21.88 -32.69
N LEU A 287 -12.06 -21.10 -31.64
CA LEU A 287 -13.41 -20.95 -31.09
C LEU A 287 -14.25 -19.88 -31.82
N ARG A 288 -13.61 -18.86 -32.41
CA ARG A 288 -14.34 -17.88 -33.25
C ARG A 288 -14.72 -18.40 -34.64
N SER A 289 -14.01 -19.40 -35.17
CA SER A 289 -14.38 -20.08 -36.42
C SER A 289 -15.39 -21.21 -36.24
N ALA A 290 -15.59 -21.73 -35.02
CA ALA A 290 -16.67 -22.68 -34.72
C ALA A 290 -18.02 -21.98 -34.40
N ALA A 291 -17.98 -20.77 -33.83
CA ALA A 291 -19.19 -20.01 -33.51
C ALA A 291 -19.91 -19.43 -34.75
N SER A 292 -19.22 -19.29 -35.88
CA SER A 292 -19.84 -18.80 -37.13
C SER A 292 -20.57 -19.90 -37.92
N GLY A 293 -20.41 -21.17 -37.54
CA GLY A 293 -21.10 -22.31 -38.17
C GLY A 293 -22.42 -22.71 -37.51
N LEU A 294 -22.75 -22.13 -36.35
CA LEU A 294 -23.92 -22.52 -35.55
C LEU A 294 -25.14 -21.60 -35.73
N LEU A 295 -25.05 -20.54 -36.55
CA LEU A 295 -26.17 -19.62 -36.80
C LEU A 295 -27.01 -19.95 -38.05
N LEU A 296 -26.73 -21.06 -38.75
CA LEU A 296 -27.47 -21.43 -39.97
C LEU A 296 -28.13 -22.81 -39.94
N ARG A 297 -28.25 -23.47 -38.78
CA ARG A 297 -28.97 -24.75 -38.73
C ARG A 297 -29.97 -24.84 -37.59
N ALA A 298 -31.23 -24.95 -38.04
CA ALA A 298 -32.36 -25.52 -37.34
C ALA A 298 -33.11 -24.59 -36.37
N GLY A 299 -33.91 -23.70 -36.97
CA GLY A 299 -35.31 -23.62 -36.53
C GLY A 299 -35.94 -25.01 -36.63
N ARG A 300 -36.24 -25.63 -35.49
CA ARG A 300 -37.19 -26.72 -35.40
C ARG A 300 -37.90 -26.63 -34.04
N PRO A 301 -39.18 -26.28 -34.00
CA PRO A 301 -39.94 -26.28 -32.76
C PRO A 301 -40.21 -27.75 -32.38
N ARG A 302 -39.65 -28.19 -31.25
CA ARG A 302 -40.08 -29.43 -30.58
C ARG A 302 -40.86 -29.06 -29.35
N THR A 303 -42.17 -29.13 -29.52
CA THR A 303 -43.17 -29.29 -28.49
C THR A 303 -43.02 -30.64 -27.77
N THR A 304 -43.49 -30.66 -26.52
CA THR A 304 -43.87 -31.82 -25.67
C THR A 304 -42.76 -32.46 -24.81
N PRO A 305 -43.13 -33.16 -23.72
CA PRO A 305 -43.82 -32.62 -22.54
C PRO A 305 -43.16 -33.09 -21.22
N HIS A 306 -43.66 -32.52 -20.14
CA HIS A 306 -43.41 -32.86 -18.74
C HIS A 306 -43.54 -34.37 -18.45
N GLY A 307 -42.47 -34.98 -17.94
CA GLY A 307 -42.49 -36.32 -17.36
C GLY A 307 -41.72 -36.31 -16.03
N PRO A 308 -42.36 -36.61 -14.88
CA PRO A 308 -41.66 -36.72 -13.60
C PRO A 308 -40.77 -37.97 -13.57
N PRO A 309 -39.65 -37.94 -12.84
CA PRO A 309 -38.76 -39.10 -12.71
C PRO A 309 -39.44 -40.23 -11.90
N PRO A 310 -39.28 -41.50 -12.31
CA PRO A 310 -39.76 -42.64 -11.54
C PRO A 310 -38.96 -42.78 -10.24
N GLY A 311 -39.68 -42.94 -9.13
CA GLY A 311 -39.09 -43.27 -7.83
C GLY A 311 -38.46 -44.68 -7.85
N PRO A 312 -37.51 -44.96 -6.94
CA PRO A 312 -36.93 -46.28 -6.81
C PRO A 312 -37.95 -47.25 -6.18
N GLU A 313 -38.61 -48.03 -7.03
CA GLU A 313 -39.24 -49.30 -6.64
C GLU A 313 -38.16 -50.28 -6.19
N GLY A 314 -38.43 -50.91 -5.05
CA GLY A 314 -37.50 -51.80 -4.37
C GLY A 314 -37.47 -53.24 -4.89
N THR A 315 -36.44 -53.94 -4.47
CA THR A 315 -36.33 -55.40 -4.37
C THR A 315 -35.41 -55.63 -3.15
N ASN A 316 -35.91 -55.98 -1.97
CA ASN A 316 -36.54 -57.23 -1.54
C ASN A 316 -35.57 -58.42 -1.51
N GLN A 317 -35.51 -59.01 -0.31
CA GLN A 317 -35.15 -60.40 0.05
C GLN A 317 -33.68 -60.85 0.10
N GLY A 318 -33.39 -61.46 1.26
CA GLY A 318 -32.17 -62.14 1.66
C GLY A 318 -32.08 -62.18 3.18
#